data_AF-A0A1G5BS00-F1
#
_entry.id   AF-A0A1G5BS00-F1
#
_cell.length_a   1.000
_cell.length_b   1.000
_cell.length_c   1.000
_cell.angle_alpha   90.00
_cell.angle_beta   90.00
_cell.angle_gamma   90.00
#
_symmetry.space_group_name_H-M   'P 1'
#
loop_
_entity.id
_entity.type
_entity.pdbx_description
1 polymer ?
#
loop_
_entity_poly.entity_id
_entity_poly.type
_entity_poly.pdbx_seq_one_letter_code
_entity_poly.pdbx_strand_id
1 'polypeptide(L)'
;MPYTADKPGQTPDPDELRRRIPGWGADLDPADRPAFPREQPGIETGAHWDIPEQQPEGAGRERSIEHQRLTPVFGTAQPLHGLSGVIRRIAYARYSEGQTPHWMLLIFGDRVESAGAHVRSLFSRHPDDPITQSGVFGERGRRPLASRFGRGRVDMKHAWLDPLLVLGPWVVAAVVVFRIARAALVPASRR
;
A
#
# COMPACT_ATOMS: atom_id res chain seq x y z
N MET A 1 12.23 25.58 5.90
CA MET A 1 11.01 24.95 5.35
C MET A 1 11.13 23.43 5.43
N PRO A 2 10.04 22.64 5.40
CA PRO A 2 10.09 21.18 5.54
C PRO A 2 10.87 20.43 4.44
N TYR A 3 11.31 21.12 3.39
CA TYR A 3 12.06 20.56 2.25
C TYR A 3 13.47 21.13 2.10
N THR A 4 13.93 21.93 3.07
CA THR A 4 15.24 22.57 3.08
C THR A 4 15.95 22.24 4.38
N ALA A 5 17.28 22.36 4.41
CA ALA A 5 18.06 22.21 5.63
C ALA A 5 17.62 23.18 6.74
N ASP A 6 17.08 24.34 6.37
CA ASP A 6 16.55 25.34 7.31
C ASP A 6 15.28 24.86 8.01
N LYS A 7 15.41 24.13 9.12
CA LYS A 7 14.26 23.76 9.95
C LYS A 7 13.73 24.99 10.71
N PRO A 8 12.42 25.28 10.68
CA PRO A 8 11.86 26.33 11.52
C PRO A 8 11.89 25.90 13.00
N GLY A 9 12.38 26.79 13.87
CA GLY A 9 12.50 26.57 15.32
C GLY A 9 13.90 26.16 15.77
N GLN A 10 14.16 26.28 17.07
CA GLN A 10 15.42 25.84 17.67
C GLN A 10 15.28 24.38 18.14
N THR A 11 16.29 23.56 17.87
CA THR A 11 16.38 22.23 18.50
C THR A 11 16.47 22.43 20.02
N PRO A 12 15.58 21.84 20.82
CA PRO A 12 15.63 22.02 22.27
C PRO A 12 16.93 21.49 22.85
N ASP A 13 17.39 22.13 23.93
CA ASP A 13 18.57 21.71 24.66
C ASP A 13 18.41 20.27 25.21
N PRO A 14 19.34 19.34 24.91
CA PRO A 14 19.31 17.98 25.45
C PRO A 14 19.12 17.91 26.97
N ASP A 15 19.68 18.84 27.74
CA ASP A 15 19.54 18.85 29.21
C ASP A 15 18.17 19.32 29.68
N GLU A 16 17.52 20.21 28.94
CA GLU A 16 16.10 20.53 29.13
C GLU A 16 15.23 19.31 28.85
N LEU A 17 15.50 18.57 27.77
CA LEU A 17 14.72 17.39 27.39
C LEU A 17 14.84 16.26 28.41
N ARG A 18 16.05 15.99 28.93
CA ARG A 18 16.29 15.02 30.02
C ARG A 18 15.48 15.35 31.27
N ARG A 19 15.37 16.63 31.63
CA ARG A 19 14.62 17.07 32.82
C ARG A 19 13.12 16.94 32.66
N ARG A 20 12.59 17.21 31.46
CA ARG A 20 11.14 17.24 31.20
C ARG A 20 10.55 15.89 30.83
N ILE A 21 11.31 15.02 30.16
CA ILE A 21 10.81 13.76 29.59
C ILE A 21 11.50 12.59 30.29
N PRO A 22 10.79 11.86 31.17
CA PRO A 22 11.34 10.67 31.81
C PRO A 22 11.85 9.65 30.78
N GLY A 23 13.09 9.20 30.93
CA GLY A 23 13.72 8.23 30.02
C GLY A 23 14.27 8.81 28.71
N TRP A 24 14.18 10.12 28.49
CA TRP A 24 14.77 10.74 27.31
C TRP A 24 16.30 10.66 27.35
N GLY A 25 16.89 10.25 26.23
CA GLY A 25 18.34 10.16 26.08
C GLY A 25 18.99 8.88 26.61
N ALA A 26 18.21 7.82 26.86
CA ALA A 26 18.73 6.52 27.28
C ALA A 26 19.67 5.86 26.25
N ASP A 27 19.58 6.26 24.96
CA ASP A 27 20.40 5.76 23.85
C ASP A 27 21.40 6.81 23.32
N LEU A 28 21.64 7.90 24.06
CA LEU A 28 22.54 8.98 23.62
C LEU A 28 24.02 8.60 23.71
N ASP A 29 24.40 7.70 24.62
CA ASP A 29 25.79 7.30 24.77
C ASP A 29 26.26 6.59 23.50
N PRO A 30 27.24 7.14 22.77
CA PRO A 30 27.83 6.49 21.62
C PRO A 30 28.34 5.07 21.88
N ALA A 31 28.78 4.77 23.12
CA ALA A 31 29.27 3.46 23.52
C ALA A 31 28.16 2.40 23.57
N ASP A 32 26.92 2.81 23.86
CA ASP A 32 25.76 1.90 23.97
C ASP A 32 25.04 1.71 22.62
N ARG A 33 25.49 2.40 21.56
CA ARG A 33 24.84 2.42 20.24
C ARG A 33 25.51 1.45 19.26
N PRO A 34 24.83 0.38 18.80
CA PRO A 34 25.44 -0.67 17.97
C PRO A 34 26.00 -0.22 16.60
N ALA A 35 25.70 1.00 16.16
CA ALA A 35 26.06 1.52 14.84
C ALA A 35 26.62 2.95 14.92
N PHE A 36 27.36 3.29 15.98
CA PHE A 36 28.02 4.60 16.09
C PHE A 36 29.47 4.56 15.58
N PRO A 37 29.92 5.54 14.78
CA PRO A 37 29.10 6.55 14.09
C PRO A 37 28.36 5.96 12.88
N ARG A 38 27.08 6.33 12.72
CA ARG A 38 26.22 5.76 11.66
C ARG A 38 26.43 6.42 10.30
N GLU A 39 26.92 7.65 10.32
CA GLU A 39 27.27 8.44 9.14
C GLU A 39 28.78 8.63 9.17
N GLN A 40 29.45 8.45 8.03
CA GLN A 40 30.86 8.84 7.87
C GLN A 40 30.86 10.29 7.39
N PRO A 41 31.09 11.27 8.29
CA PRO A 41 31.20 12.66 7.86
C PRO A 41 32.44 12.76 6.97
N GLY A 42 32.26 13.11 5.70
CA GLY A 42 33.34 13.26 4.72
C GLY A 42 33.24 12.40 3.46
N ILE A 43 32.21 11.57 3.30
CA ILE A 43 31.94 10.96 1.99
C ILE A 43 31.47 12.07 1.04
N GLU A 44 32.23 12.30 -0.03
CA GLU A 44 31.78 13.13 -1.16
C GLU A 44 30.64 12.40 -1.87
N THR A 45 29.41 12.75 -1.53
CA THR A 45 28.20 12.14 -2.11
C THR A 45 27.87 12.67 -3.50
N GLY A 46 28.50 13.78 -3.92
CA GLY A 46 28.15 14.53 -5.12
C GLY A 46 26.81 15.29 -5.03
N ALA A 47 26.09 15.17 -3.90
CA ALA A 47 24.86 15.90 -3.66
C ALA A 47 25.20 17.36 -3.31
N HIS A 48 25.17 18.22 -4.33
CA HIS A 48 25.48 19.65 -4.25
C HIS A 48 24.22 20.53 -4.25
N TRP A 49 23.04 19.92 -4.39
CA TRP A 49 21.76 20.62 -4.47
C TRP A 49 21.12 20.76 -3.09
N ASP A 50 20.53 21.92 -2.82
CA ASP A 50 19.66 22.11 -1.64
C ASP A 50 18.31 21.41 -1.84
N ILE A 51 17.78 21.50 -3.07
CA ILE A 51 16.59 20.79 -3.52
C ILE A 51 16.89 20.27 -4.94
N PRO A 52 16.74 18.95 -5.21
CA PRO A 52 16.94 18.43 -6.55
C PRO A 52 15.94 19.01 -7.55
N GLU A 53 16.34 19.07 -8.82
CA GLU A 53 15.46 19.43 -9.92
C GLU A 53 14.23 18.50 -9.96
N GLN A 54 13.07 19.08 -10.24
CA GLN A 54 11.82 18.34 -10.31
C GLN A 54 11.76 17.56 -11.63
N GLN A 55 11.54 16.25 -11.57
CA GLN A 55 11.32 15.48 -12.78
C GLN A 55 10.07 15.99 -13.55
N PRO A 56 10.07 15.91 -14.89
CA PRO A 56 8.94 16.37 -15.71
C PRO A 56 7.68 15.52 -15.49
N GLU A 57 6.55 15.96 -16.07
CA GLU A 57 5.26 15.24 -16.05
C GLU A 57 4.60 15.07 -14.66
N GLY A 58 4.93 15.97 -13.72
CA GLY A 58 4.32 15.99 -12.39
C GLY A 58 2.90 16.58 -12.35
N ALA A 59 2.46 17.23 -13.43
CA ALA A 59 1.18 17.91 -13.46
C ALA A 59 0.02 16.92 -13.25
N GLY A 60 -0.83 17.21 -12.27
CA GLY A 60 -2.00 16.38 -11.94
C GLY A 60 -1.68 15.06 -11.22
N ARG A 61 -0.43 14.82 -10.82
CA ARG A 61 -0.07 13.65 -10.01
C ARG A 61 -0.54 13.82 -8.56
N GLU A 62 -0.92 12.70 -7.98
CA GLU A 62 -1.38 12.65 -6.61
C GLU A 62 -0.22 12.86 -5.66
N ARG A 63 -0.42 13.71 -4.66
CA ARG A 63 0.47 13.84 -3.51
C ARG A 63 -0.35 13.74 -2.25
N SER A 64 0.28 13.34 -1.16
CA SER A 64 -0.34 13.50 0.15
C SER A 64 -0.63 14.96 0.44
N ILE A 65 -1.75 15.19 1.14
CA ILE A 65 -2.16 16.52 1.59
C ILE A 65 -1.16 17.14 2.56
N GLU A 66 -0.34 16.31 3.21
CA GLU A 66 0.69 16.74 4.18
C GLU A 66 1.93 17.31 3.48
N HIS A 67 2.14 16.97 2.21
CA HIS A 67 3.27 17.44 1.44
C HIS A 67 2.90 18.69 0.65
N GLN A 68 3.70 19.76 0.61
CA GLN A 68 3.37 20.99 -0.15
C GLN A 68 3.53 20.79 -1.66
N ARG A 69 4.48 19.93 -2.06
CA ARG A 69 4.83 19.60 -3.45
C ARG A 69 5.05 18.09 -3.61
N LEU A 70 5.08 17.64 -4.86
CA LEU A 70 5.60 16.31 -5.19
C LEU A 70 7.09 16.23 -4.84
N THR A 71 7.54 15.03 -4.50
CA THR A 71 8.96 14.74 -4.40
C THR A 71 9.63 14.96 -5.76
N PRO A 72 10.91 15.39 -5.80
CA PRO A 72 11.62 15.63 -7.05
C PRO A 72 11.56 14.45 -8.03
N VAL A 73 11.60 13.22 -7.50
CA VAL A 73 11.39 11.98 -8.24
C VAL A 73 10.11 11.31 -7.73
N PHE A 74 9.25 10.85 -8.63
CA PHE A 74 8.00 10.17 -8.32
C PHE A 74 7.71 9.04 -9.32
N GLY A 75 6.86 8.09 -8.95
CA GLY A 75 6.51 6.96 -9.82
C GLY A 75 5.59 7.38 -10.98
N THR A 76 5.96 7.01 -12.22
CA THR A 76 5.15 7.29 -13.42
C THR A 76 4.48 6.05 -14.03
N ALA A 77 4.92 4.85 -13.64
CA ALA A 77 4.55 3.58 -14.26
C ALA A 77 3.06 3.22 -14.20
N GLN A 78 2.32 3.75 -13.24
CA GLN A 78 0.92 3.41 -13.01
C GLN A 78 0.06 4.67 -12.95
N PRO A 79 -0.34 5.25 -14.10
CA PRO A 79 -1.23 6.40 -14.11
C PRO A 79 -2.62 6.02 -13.60
N LEU A 80 -3.23 6.92 -12.83
CA LEU A 80 -4.59 6.71 -12.34
C LEU A 80 -5.59 6.71 -13.49
N HIS A 81 -6.41 5.67 -13.57
CA HIS A 81 -7.41 5.50 -14.62
C HIS A 81 -8.67 4.83 -14.06
N GLY A 82 -9.78 4.96 -14.79
CA GLY A 82 -11.05 4.33 -14.42
C GLY A 82 -11.56 4.69 -13.01
N LEU A 83 -12.39 3.79 -12.47
CA LEU A 83 -13.01 3.96 -11.16
C LEU A 83 -12.00 3.82 -10.01
N SER A 84 -11.06 2.89 -10.13
CA SER A 84 -9.95 2.69 -9.17
C SER A 84 -9.13 3.98 -9.02
N GLY A 85 -8.84 4.68 -10.11
CA GLY A 85 -8.18 5.97 -10.11
C GLY A 85 -8.99 7.09 -9.44
N VAL A 86 -10.32 7.09 -9.60
CA VAL A 86 -11.19 8.05 -8.87
C VAL A 86 -11.11 7.81 -7.36
N ILE A 87 -11.16 6.55 -6.92
CA ILE A 87 -11.04 6.17 -5.51
C ILE A 87 -9.69 6.64 -4.93
N ARG A 88 -8.59 6.36 -5.64
CA ARG A 88 -7.25 6.79 -5.23
C ARG A 88 -7.12 8.31 -5.18
N ARG A 89 -7.70 9.05 -6.14
CA ARG A 89 -7.78 10.53 -6.07
C ARG A 89 -8.49 11.02 -4.82
N ILE A 90 -9.58 10.39 -4.42
CA ILE A 90 -10.29 10.75 -3.17
C ILE A 90 -9.41 10.50 -1.96
N ALA A 91 -8.70 9.37 -1.91
CA ALA A 91 -7.78 9.04 -0.82
C ALA A 91 -6.72 10.14 -0.64
N TYR A 92 -6.08 10.57 -1.73
CA TYR A 92 -5.05 11.62 -1.70
C TYR A 92 -5.60 13.04 -1.53
N ALA A 93 -6.85 13.32 -1.92
CA ALA A 93 -7.41 14.67 -1.83
C ALA A 93 -8.09 14.96 -0.49
N ARG A 94 -8.57 13.94 0.22
CA ARG A 94 -9.45 14.11 1.40
C ARG A 94 -8.85 13.65 2.71
N TYR A 95 -7.88 12.73 2.67
CA TYR A 95 -7.37 12.08 3.87
C TYR A 95 -5.85 12.18 3.96
N SER A 96 -5.37 12.40 5.18
CA SER A 96 -3.94 12.40 5.50
C SER A 96 -3.41 10.96 5.58
N GLU A 97 -2.11 10.76 5.37
CA GLU A 97 -1.49 9.43 5.42
C GLU A 97 -1.57 8.83 6.83
N GLY A 98 -1.67 9.67 7.87
CA GLY A 98 -1.92 9.22 9.25
C GLY A 98 -3.35 8.74 9.52
N GLN A 99 -4.27 8.91 8.57
CA GLN A 99 -5.68 8.58 8.74
C GLN A 99 -6.03 7.22 8.12
N THR A 100 -6.64 6.33 8.90
CA THR A 100 -7.07 5.00 8.44
C THR A 100 -7.88 5.02 7.13
N PRO A 101 -8.82 5.96 6.89
CA PRO A 101 -9.57 6.01 5.63
C PRO A 101 -8.70 6.16 4.39
N HIS A 102 -7.54 6.84 4.46
CA HIS A 102 -6.62 6.96 3.33
C HIS A 102 -6.22 5.58 2.81
N TRP A 103 -5.71 4.74 3.71
CA TRP A 103 -5.25 3.39 3.38
C TRP A 103 -6.40 2.46 2.99
N MET A 104 -7.55 2.57 3.66
CA MET A 104 -8.72 1.75 3.32
C MET A 104 -9.22 2.04 1.91
N LEU A 105 -9.20 3.30 1.48
CA LEU A 105 -9.56 3.67 0.11
C LEU A 105 -8.53 3.18 -0.91
N LEU A 106 -7.22 3.25 -0.62
CA LEU A 106 -6.20 2.71 -1.52
C LEU A 106 -6.37 1.20 -1.71
N ILE A 107 -6.54 0.44 -0.62
CA ILE A 107 -6.83 -1.01 -0.67
C ILE A 107 -8.10 -1.28 -1.48
N PHE A 108 -9.15 -0.50 -1.25
CA PHE A 108 -10.39 -0.66 -2.00
C PHE A 108 -10.20 -0.36 -3.50
N GLY A 109 -9.45 0.69 -3.84
CA GLY A 109 -9.07 1.02 -5.22
C GLY A 109 -8.32 -0.12 -5.91
N ASP A 110 -7.40 -0.80 -5.20
CA ASP A 110 -6.70 -1.98 -5.72
C ASP A 110 -7.63 -3.15 -5.98
N ARG A 111 -8.65 -3.37 -5.13
CA ARG A 111 -9.67 -4.39 -5.36
C ARG A 111 -10.53 -4.08 -6.58
N VAL A 112 -10.91 -2.82 -6.77
CA VAL A 112 -11.67 -2.38 -7.96
C VAL A 112 -10.85 -2.55 -9.24
N GLU A 113 -9.56 -2.22 -9.20
CA GLU A 113 -8.64 -2.43 -10.33
C GLU A 113 -8.53 -3.91 -10.70
N SER A 114 -8.25 -4.76 -9.71
CA SER A 114 -8.11 -6.22 -9.90
C SER A 114 -9.41 -6.84 -10.44
N ALA A 115 -10.58 -6.47 -9.90
CA ALA A 115 -11.86 -6.94 -10.40
C ALA A 115 -12.09 -6.50 -11.86
N GLY A 116 -11.77 -5.25 -12.20
CA GLY A 116 -11.86 -4.73 -13.56
C GLY A 116 -10.93 -5.47 -14.52
N ALA A 117 -9.72 -5.82 -14.08
CA ALA A 117 -8.77 -6.61 -14.85
C ALA A 117 -9.30 -8.03 -15.13
N HIS A 118 -9.85 -8.72 -14.13
CA HIS A 118 -10.46 -10.04 -14.33
C HIS A 118 -11.64 -9.99 -15.29
N VAL A 119 -12.53 -9.00 -15.14
CA VAL A 119 -13.66 -8.82 -16.08
C VAL A 119 -13.15 -8.59 -17.49
N ARG A 120 -12.13 -7.74 -17.68
CA ARG A 120 -11.54 -7.48 -19.00
C ARG A 120 -10.88 -8.73 -19.59
N SER A 121 -10.25 -9.54 -18.74
CA SER A 121 -9.62 -10.80 -19.14
C SER A 121 -10.63 -11.78 -19.70
N LEU A 122 -11.83 -11.89 -19.10
CA LEU A 122 -12.93 -12.75 -19.60
C LEU A 122 -13.35 -12.45 -21.04
N PHE A 123 -13.19 -11.19 -21.49
CA PHE A 123 -13.52 -10.77 -22.86
C PHE A 123 -12.28 -10.68 -23.78
N SER A 124 -11.11 -11.09 -23.30
CA SER A 124 -9.88 -11.10 -24.08
C SER A 124 -9.73 -12.39 -24.89
N ARG A 125 -8.78 -12.42 -25.83
CA ARG A 125 -8.43 -13.64 -26.57
C ARG A 125 -7.77 -14.73 -25.70
N HIS A 126 -7.26 -14.35 -24.53
CA HIS A 126 -6.53 -15.23 -23.62
C HIS A 126 -7.04 -14.97 -22.18
N PRO A 127 -8.24 -15.44 -21.84
CA PRO A 127 -8.78 -15.25 -20.50
C PRO A 127 -7.90 -15.91 -19.44
N ASP A 128 -7.90 -15.33 -18.24
CA ASP A 128 -7.19 -15.85 -17.08
C ASP A 128 -7.63 -17.30 -16.84
N ASP A 129 -6.67 -18.21 -16.66
CA ASP A 129 -6.94 -19.59 -16.26
C ASP A 129 -6.64 -19.74 -14.77
N PRO A 130 -7.66 -19.66 -13.89
CA PRO A 130 -7.45 -19.71 -12.46
C PRO A 130 -6.94 -21.07 -11.97
N ILE A 131 -6.96 -22.11 -12.79
CA ILE A 131 -6.50 -23.44 -12.40
C ILE A 131 -5.01 -23.59 -12.74
N THR A 132 -4.61 -23.26 -13.96
CA THR A 132 -3.20 -23.40 -14.36
C THR A 132 -2.33 -22.24 -13.85
N GLN A 133 -2.87 -21.02 -13.79
CA GLN A 133 -2.11 -19.82 -13.41
C GLN A 133 -2.09 -19.57 -11.89
N SER A 134 -2.93 -20.24 -11.10
CA SER A 134 -2.87 -20.18 -9.63
C SER A 134 -1.74 -21.02 -9.02
N GLY A 135 -1.10 -21.87 -9.82
CA GLY A 135 -0.08 -22.79 -9.33
C GLY A 135 -0.63 -23.97 -8.53
N VAL A 136 -1.95 -24.20 -8.52
CA VAL A 136 -2.58 -25.31 -7.77
C VAL A 136 -2.04 -26.68 -8.18
N PHE A 137 -1.65 -26.85 -9.45
CA PHE A 137 -1.03 -28.09 -9.91
C PHE A 137 0.39 -28.31 -9.35
N GLY A 138 1.07 -27.24 -8.93
CA GLY A 138 2.35 -27.31 -8.22
C GLY A 138 2.27 -28.03 -6.87
N GLU A 139 1.07 -28.11 -6.27
CA GLU A 139 0.80 -28.83 -5.03
C GLU A 139 1.13 -30.33 -5.15
N ARG A 140 0.82 -30.92 -6.31
CA ARG A 140 0.99 -32.36 -6.55
C ARG A 140 2.46 -32.78 -6.57
N GLY A 141 3.38 -31.89 -6.94
CA GLY A 141 4.79 -32.21 -7.15
C GLY A 141 5.75 -31.72 -6.07
N ARG A 142 5.51 -30.53 -5.49
CA ARG A 142 6.49 -29.85 -4.63
C ARG A 142 6.17 -29.89 -3.12
N ARG A 143 5.08 -30.55 -2.73
CA ARG A 143 4.61 -30.70 -1.34
C ARG A 143 4.61 -29.40 -0.50
N PRO A 144 4.20 -28.24 -1.02
CA PRO A 144 4.26 -26.99 -0.26
C PRO A 144 3.29 -27.00 0.92
N LEU A 145 2.11 -27.64 0.83
CA LEU A 145 1.20 -27.81 1.98
C LEU A 145 1.81 -28.64 3.12
N ALA A 146 2.43 -29.78 2.81
CA ALA A 146 3.07 -30.61 3.84
C ALA A 146 4.23 -29.87 4.52
N SER A 147 4.94 -29.00 3.79
CA SER A 147 6.05 -28.20 4.32
C SER A 147 5.65 -27.16 5.38
N ARG A 148 4.34 -26.84 5.46
CA ARG A 148 3.78 -25.83 6.37
C ARG A 148 3.61 -26.34 7.81
N PHE A 149 3.38 -27.64 7.98
CA PHE A 149 3.12 -28.23 9.29
C PHE A 149 4.44 -28.58 10.01
N GLY A 150 4.45 -28.43 11.34
CA GLY A 150 5.59 -28.85 12.19
C GLY A 150 6.85 -27.99 12.13
N ARG A 151 6.86 -26.91 11.33
CA ARG A 151 8.04 -26.03 11.16
C ARG A 151 7.96 -24.68 11.89
N GLY A 152 6.91 -24.45 12.68
CA GLY A 152 6.72 -23.20 13.41
C GLY A 152 6.57 -21.97 12.50
N ARG A 153 6.10 -22.15 11.26
CA ARG A 153 5.95 -21.03 10.31
C ARG A 153 4.87 -20.07 10.82
N VAL A 154 5.18 -18.78 10.77
CA VAL A 154 4.31 -17.71 11.28
C VAL A 154 3.06 -17.53 10.40
N ASP A 155 3.14 -17.87 9.11
CA ASP A 155 2.04 -17.74 8.16
C ASP A 155 0.84 -18.64 8.50
N MET A 156 1.06 -19.77 9.19
CA MET A 156 -0.03 -20.66 9.64
C MET A 156 -1.01 -19.99 10.61
N LYS A 157 -0.58 -18.93 11.32
CA LYS A 157 -1.48 -18.17 12.20
C LYS A 157 -2.56 -17.40 11.43
N HIS A 158 -2.31 -17.10 10.15
CA HIS A 158 -3.18 -16.27 9.33
C HIS A 158 -3.69 -16.97 8.07
N ALA A 159 -3.25 -18.21 7.80
CA ALA A 159 -3.65 -18.99 6.61
C ALA A 159 -5.17 -19.21 6.49
N TRP A 160 -5.92 -19.13 7.59
CA TRP A 160 -7.39 -19.20 7.58
C TRP A 160 -8.05 -18.00 6.90
N LEU A 161 -7.34 -16.87 6.76
CA LEU A 161 -7.81 -15.70 6.05
C LEU A 161 -7.79 -15.91 4.52
N ASP A 162 -6.89 -16.76 4.01
CA ASP A 162 -6.69 -16.91 2.57
C ASP A 162 -7.98 -17.32 1.84
N PRO A 163 -8.77 -18.33 2.29
CA PRO A 163 -10.03 -18.66 1.65
C PRO A 163 -11.03 -17.50 1.69
N LEU A 164 -11.08 -16.73 2.79
CA LEU A 164 -12.00 -15.60 2.92
C LEU A 164 -11.62 -14.45 1.97
N LEU A 165 -10.33 -14.11 1.90
CA LEU A 165 -9.82 -13.01 1.09
C LEU A 165 -9.82 -13.35 -0.41
N VAL A 166 -9.59 -14.62 -0.76
CA VAL A 166 -9.55 -15.08 -2.15
C VAL A 166 -10.94 -15.43 -2.67
N LEU A 167 -11.72 -16.25 -1.95
CA LEU A 167 -13.04 -16.72 -2.41
C LEU A 167 -14.18 -15.76 -2.07
N GLY A 168 -14.07 -15.02 -0.96
CA GLY A 168 -15.11 -14.10 -0.48
C GLY A 168 -15.61 -13.13 -1.56
N PRO A 169 -14.72 -12.41 -2.28
CA PRO A 169 -15.14 -11.53 -3.38
C PRO A 169 -15.93 -12.24 -4.48
N TRP A 170 -15.55 -13.45 -4.86
CA TRP A 170 -16.27 -14.24 -5.88
C TRP A 170 -17.63 -14.69 -5.39
N VAL A 171 -17.75 -15.11 -4.13
CA VAL A 171 -19.03 -15.45 -3.51
C VAL A 171 -19.97 -14.23 -3.48
N VAL A 172 -19.46 -13.08 -3.07
CA VAL A 172 -20.24 -11.82 -3.08
C VAL A 172 -20.69 -11.48 -4.49
N ALA A 173 -19.80 -11.56 -5.48
CA ALA A 173 -20.15 -11.30 -6.89
C ALA A 173 -21.24 -12.27 -7.39
N ALA A 174 -21.11 -13.57 -7.12
CA ALA A 174 -22.10 -14.57 -7.49
C ALA A 174 -23.47 -14.30 -6.84
N VAL A 175 -23.49 -13.94 -5.55
CA VAL A 175 -24.73 -13.59 -4.84
C VAL A 175 -25.38 -12.33 -5.44
N VAL A 176 -24.60 -11.30 -5.74
CA VAL A 176 -25.11 -10.05 -6.35
C VAL A 176 -25.71 -10.34 -7.73
N VAL A 177 -24.98 -11.06 -8.59
CA VAL A 177 -25.48 -11.45 -9.92
C VAL A 177 -26.77 -12.26 -9.82
N PHE A 178 -26.80 -13.25 -8.92
CA PHE A 178 -28.00 -14.05 -8.68
C PHE A 178 -29.19 -13.21 -8.22
N ARG A 179 -28.98 -12.25 -7.31
CA ARG A 179 -30.03 -11.34 -6.81
C ARG A 179 -30.59 -10.45 -7.92
N ILE A 180 -29.73 -9.91 -8.77
CA ILE A 180 -30.12 -9.08 -9.93
C ILE A 180 -30.91 -9.93 -10.93
N ALA A 181 -30.39 -11.10 -11.31
CA ALA A 181 -31.05 -12.00 -12.24
C ALA A 181 -32.43 -12.43 -11.71
N ARG A 182 -32.52 -12.81 -10.43
CA ARG A 182 -33.79 -13.14 -9.79
C ARG A 182 -34.75 -11.94 -9.79
N ALA A 183 -34.28 -10.73 -9.49
CA ALA A 183 -35.14 -9.55 -9.50
C ALA A 183 -35.66 -9.19 -10.90
N ALA A 184 -34.87 -9.42 -11.96
CA ALA A 184 -35.26 -9.23 -13.35
C ALA A 184 -36.21 -10.32 -13.86
N LEU A 185 -36.11 -11.54 -13.33
CA LEU A 185 -36.93 -12.69 -13.72
C LEU A 185 -38.22 -12.83 -12.89
N VAL A 186 -38.38 -12.10 -11.78
CA VAL A 186 -39.64 -12.04 -11.02
C VAL A 186 -40.61 -11.10 -11.74
N PRO A 187 -41.76 -11.59 -12.26
CA PRO A 187 -42.72 -10.76 -12.97
C PRO A 187 -43.28 -9.64 -12.09
N ALA A 188 -43.55 -8.48 -12.70
CA ALA A 188 -44.10 -7.31 -12.03
C ALA A 188 -45.45 -7.53 -11.33
N SER A 189 -46.16 -8.65 -11.61
CA SER A 189 -47.47 -8.97 -11.03
C SER A 189 -47.44 -9.51 -9.60
N ARG A 190 -46.29 -9.51 -8.92
CA ARG A 190 -46.13 -9.93 -7.51
C ARG A 190 -45.39 -8.90 -6.64
N ARG A 191 -45.30 -7.64 -7.08
CA ARG A 191 -44.86 -6.52 -6.23
C ARG A 191 -46.05 -5.74 -5.72
#